data_AF-A0A859QDU8-F1
#
_entry.id   AF-A0A859QDU8-F1
#
_cell.length_a   1.000
_cell.length_b   1.000
_cell.length_c   1.000
_cell.angle_alpha   90.00
_cell.angle_beta   90.00
_cell.angle_gamma   90.00
#
_symmetry.space_group_name_H-M   'P 1'
#
loop_
_entity.id
_entity.type
_entity.pdbx_description
1 polymer ?
#
loop_
_entity_poly.entity_id
_entity_poly.type
_entity_poly.pdbx_seq_one_letter_code
_entity_poly.pdbx_strand_id
1 'polypeptide(L)'
;MAPLFDMFAQAQNGKAIELMAKQYGLAQEQMTKATAALLPAFSTAFKRNTANPYDFGALLGALSTGNYAKYFEDMSQAFTPQGMADGNGVLGQLFGSKEMSRAIAAQAAQMTGIGQEIYKQMLPVMASTLMGGLFKQTTGTASDPFANNPMMAMMQQWMEATGLAKKPDPAPTAFDNPFVQAMQGFFGMAKPEDKPKTPDIFTDNPFFKAFQEMMQRGASAPEKAPAENPAFRQFSEMMNTMFDSGLEMQKEYQKNIDALFESYKKSSGDKV
;
A
#
# COMPACT_ATOMS: atom_id res chain seq x y z
N MET A 1 -15.02 12.85 5.44
CA MET A 1 -16.06 12.03 6.08
C MET A 1 -15.48 10.62 6.26
N ALA A 2 -15.85 9.91 7.33
CA ALA A 2 -14.98 8.93 7.97
C ALA A 2 -14.64 7.72 7.08
N PRO A 3 -13.35 7.44 6.77
CA PRO A 3 -12.95 6.26 6.00
C PRO A 3 -13.41 4.95 6.65
N LEU A 4 -13.66 4.95 7.97
CA LEU A 4 -14.20 3.82 8.71
C LEU A 4 -15.67 3.52 8.37
N PHE A 5 -16.49 4.53 8.05
CA PHE A 5 -17.87 4.29 7.61
C PHE A 5 -17.88 3.60 6.25
N ASP A 6 -17.15 4.17 5.30
CA ASP A 6 -17.10 3.66 3.93
C ASP A 6 -16.50 2.26 3.92
N MET A 7 -15.44 2.03 4.70
CA MET A 7 -14.85 0.70 4.88
C MET A 7 -15.88 -0.28 5.45
N PHE A 8 -16.59 0.07 6.53
CA PHE A 8 -17.62 -0.81 7.08
C PHE A 8 -18.75 -1.07 6.08
N ALA A 9 -19.22 -0.05 5.38
CA ALA A 9 -20.26 -0.18 4.37
C ALA A 9 -19.82 -1.09 3.22
N GLN A 10 -18.54 -1.02 2.81
CA GLN A 10 -17.93 -1.87 1.80
C GLN A 10 -17.74 -3.33 2.24
N ALA A 11 -17.79 -3.63 3.53
CA ALA A 11 -17.70 -5.00 4.00
C ALA A 11 -18.81 -5.86 3.39
N GLN A 12 -18.49 -7.15 3.18
CA GLN A 12 -19.37 -8.10 2.50
C GLN A 12 -19.86 -7.61 1.13
N ASN A 13 -18.96 -7.03 0.34
CA ASN A 13 -19.23 -6.49 -1.00
C ASN A 13 -20.31 -5.39 -1.01
N GLY A 14 -20.29 -4.48 -0.04
CA GLY A 14 -21.25 -3.38 0.03
C GLY A 14 -22.57 -3.72 0.76
N LYS A 15 -22.71 -4.94 1.30
CA LYS A 15 -23.96 -5.43 1.88
C LYS A 15 -23.97 -5.46 3.42
N ALA A 16 -22.90 -5.01 4.07
CA ALA A 16 -22.79 -5.04 5.52
C ALA A 16 -23.96 -4.36 6.25
N ILE A 17 -24.35 -3.15 5.83
CA ILE A 17 -25.46 -2.41 6.46
C ILE A 17 -26.78 -3.18 6.31
N GLU A 18 -27.04 -3.76 5.13
CA GLU A 18 -28.25 -4.54 4.87
C GLU A 18 -28.29 -5.82 5.73
N LEU A 19 -27.15 -6.50 5.87
CA LEU A 19 -27.06 -7.76 6.61
C LEU A 19 -27.13 -7.55 8.12
N MET A 20 -26.52 -6.48 8.64
CA MET A 20 -26.73 -6.07 10.04
C MET A 20 -28.19 -5.71 10.30
N ALA A 21 -28.80 -4.91 9.39
CA ALA A 21 -30.20 -4.52 9.52
C ALA A 21 -31.11 -5.75 9.61
N LYS A 22 -30.91 -6.75 8.74
CA LYS A 22 -31.63 -8.03 8.79
C LYS A 22 -31.37 -8.83 10.06
N GLN A 23 -30.10 -8.93 10.49
CA GLN A 23 -29.73 -9.71 11.67
C GLN A 23 -30.31 -9.14 12.97
N TYR A 24 -30.38 -7.82 13.10
CA TYR A 24 -30.89 -7.13 14.29
C TYR A 24 -32.35 -6.69 14.18
N GLY A 25 -33.02 -6.98 13.06
CA GLY A 25 -34.41 -6.58 12.83
C GLY A 25 -34.62 -5.06 12.75
N LEU A 26 -33.60 -4.31 12.32
CA LEU A 26 -33.62 -2.86 12.20
C LEU A 26 -33.92 -2.43 10.76
N ALA A 27 -34.50 -1.25 10.58
CA ALA A 27 -34.54 -0.64 9.26
C ALA A 27 -33.12 -0.26 8.79
N GLN A 28 -32.85 -0.33 7.49
CA GLN A 28 -31.54 0.01 6.94
C GLN A 28 -31.09 1.43 7.34
N GLU A 29 -32.03 2.38 7.37
CA GLU A 29 -31.77 3.76 7.80
C GLU A 29 -31.39 3.85 9.28
N GLN A 30 -32.05 3.06 10.14
CA GLN A 30 -31.70 2.96 11.56
C GLN A 30 -30.32 2.35 11.74
N MET A 31 -29.99 1.31 10.96
CA MET A 31 -28.66 0.67 10.98
C MET A 31 -27.55 1.63 10.54
N THR A 32 -27.81 2.46 9.52
CA THR A 32 -26.90 3.52 9.09
C THR A 32 -26.68 4.54 10.21
N LYS A 33 -27.75 5.02 10.86
CA LYS A 33 -27.66 5.92 12.03
C LYS A 33 -26.91 5.27 13.18
N ALA A 34 -27.16 3.98 13.44
CA ALA A 34 -26.50 3.23 14.50
C ALA A 34 -24.99 3.14 14.28
N THR A 35 -24.60 2.78 13.07
CA THR A 35 -23.20 2.72 12.65
C THR A 35 -22.56 4.10 12.79
N ALA A 36 -23.20 5.14 12.24
CA ALA A 36 -22.70 6.51 12.29
C ALA A 36 -22.50 7.02 13.72
N ALA A 37 -23.35 6.63 14.67
CA ALA A 37 -23.22 7.02 16.09
C ALA A 37 -22.01 6.39 16.78
N LEU A 38 -21.60 5.18 16.38
CA LEU A 38 -20.48 4.46 16.99
C LEU A 38 -19.12 4.87 16.41
N LEU A 39 -19.08 5.30 15.15
CA LEU A 39 -17.82 5.58 14.45
C LEU A 39 -16.92 6.64 15.09
N PRO A 40 -17.43 7.76 15.64
CA PRO A 40 -16.57 8.74 16.32
C PRO A 40 -15.79 8.13 17.49
N ALA A 41 -16.41 7.18 18.21
CA ALA A 41 -15.75 6.48 19.30
C ALA A 41 -14.65 5.55 18.77
N PHE A 42 -14.93 4.76 17.74
CA PHE A 42 -13.92 3.90 17.10
C PHE A 42 -12.75 4.71 16.51
N SER A 43 -13.03 5.83 15.85
CA SER A 43 -12.00 6.70 15.29
C SER A 43 -11.09 7.28 16.38
N THR A 44 -11.68 7.73 17.49
CA THR A 44 -10.93 8.27 18.63
C THR A 44 -10.08 7.18 19.30
N ALA A 45 -10.65 5.99 19.51
CA ALA A 45 -9.95 4.85 20.07
C ALA A 45 -8.78 4.42 19.19
N PHE A 46 -9.01 4.31 17.89
CA PHE A 46 -7.96 3.98 16.92
C PHE A 46 -6.85 5.02 16.92
N LYS A 47 -7.19 6.32 16.89
CA LYS A 47 -6.21 7.41 16.97
C LYS A 47 -5.36 7.37 18.25
N ARG A 48 -5.97 7.05 19.40
CA ARG A 48 -5.24 6.88 20.66
C ARG A 48 -4.28 5.69 20.58
N ASN A 49 -4.75 4.58 20.00
CA ASN A 49 -3.99 3.35 19.89
C ASN A 49 -2.82 3.47 18.91
N THR A 50 -2.93 4.27 17.85
CA THR A 50 -1.83 4.55 16.91
C THR A 50 -0.87 5.63 17.40
N ALA A 51 -1.33 6.53 18.27
CA ALA A 51 -0.49 7.56 18.88
C ALA A 51 0.52 6.98 19.90
N ASN A 52 0.23 5.80 20.45
CA ASN A 52 1.11 5.11 21.39
C ASN A 52 1.84 3.93 20.71
N PRO A 53 3.17 3.94 20.61
CA PRO A 53 3.94 2.87 19.97
C PRO A 53 3.68 1.48 20.55
N TYR A 54 3.44 1.37 21.86
CA TYR A 54 3.18 0.10 22.53
C TYR A 54 1.81 -0.47 22.13
N ASP A 55 0.77 0.35 22.20
CA ASP A 55 -0.60 -0.05 21.86
C ASP A 55 -0.73 -0.35 20.36
N PHE A 56 -0.03 0.41 19.52
CA PHE A 56 0.04 0.17 18.09
C PHE A 56 0.69 -1.17 17.76
N GLY A 57 1.80 -1.51 18.42
CA GLY A 57 2.46 -2.81 18.27
C GLY A 57 1.57 -3.97 18.71
N ALA A 58 0.86 -3.82 19.84
CA ALA A 58 -0.09 -4.82 20.31
C ALA A 58 -1.26 -5.03 19.34
N LEU A 59 -1.76 -3.94 18.73
CA LEU A 59 -2.81 -3.99 17.71
C LEU A 59 -2.31 -4.64 16.42
N LEU A 60 -1.09 -4.34 15.98
CA LEU A 60 -0.50 -4.94 14.78
C LEU A 60 -0.25 -6.44 14.98
N GLY A 61 0.20 -6.85 16.16
CA GLY A 61 0.35 -8.27 16.52
C GLY A 61 -0.98 -9.01 16.61
N ALA A 62 -2.02 -8.38 17.17
CA ALA A 62 -3.36 -8.93 17.14
C ALA A 62 -3.86 -9.04 15.69
N LEU A 63 -3.63 -8.01 14.87
CA LEU A 63 -4.05 -7.96 13.48
C LEU A 63 -3.37 -9.01 12.59
N SER A 64 -2.11 -9.37 12.86
CA SER A 64 -1.40 -10.41 12.11
C SER A 64 -1.78 -11.82 12.52
N THR A 65 -2.24 -12.02 13.77
CA THR A 65 -2.60 -13.34 14.31
C THR A 65 -4.09 -13.64 14.22
N GLY A 66 -4.93 -12.62 14.39
CA GLY A 66 -6.36 -12.71 14.22
C GLY A 66 -6.66 -12.68 12.73
N ASN A 67 -7.17 -13.81 12.24
CA ASN A 67 -7.66 -13.93 10.87
C ASN A 67 -8.93 -13.08 10.69
N TYR A 68 -8.81 -11.75 10.78
CA TYR A 68 -9.92 -10.79 10.77
C TYR A 68 -10.43 -10.52 9.35
N ALA A 69 -9.62 -10.80 8.32
CA ALA A 69 -10.00 -10.67 6.91
C ALA A 69 -11.33 -11.35 6.62
N LYS A 70 -11.52 -12.57 7.15
CA LYS A 70 -12.73 -13.36 6.96
C LYS A 70 -13.99 -12.66 7.47
N TYR A 71 -13.90 -11.84 8.52
CA TYR A 71 -15.05 -11.09 9.08
C TYR A 71 -15.45 -9.89 8.23
N PHE A 72 -14.53 -9.37 7.41
CA PHE A 72 -14.81 -8.32 6.45
C PHE A 72 -15.38 -8.87 5.15
N GLU A 73 -14.87 -10.01 4.68
CA GLU A 73 -15.34 -10.66 3.45
C GLU A 73 -16.67 -11.38 3.65
N ASP A 74 -16.80 -12.07 4.79
CA ASP A 74 -18.00 -12.75 5.21
C ASP A 74 -18.38 -12.34 6.64
N MET A 75 -19.21 -11.31 6.72
CA MET A 75 -19.70 -10.80 8.00
C MET A 75 -20.56 -11.81 8.76
N SER A 76 -21.05 -12.89 8.11
CA SER A 76 -21.72 -13.97 8.82
C SER A 76 -20.79 -14.65 9.84
N GLN A 77 -19.49 -14.69 9.55
CA GLN A 77 -18.46 -15.17 10.47
C GLN A 77 -18.33 -14.28 11.71
N ALA A 78 -18.59 -12.98 11.58
CA ALA A 78 -18.52 -12.03 12.68
C ALA A 78 -19.65 -12.23 13.70
N PHE A 79 -20.79 -12.79 13.27
CA PHE A 79 -21.91 -13.14 14.15
C PHE A 79 -21.71 -14.47 14.91
N THR A 80 -20.71 -15.26 14.54
CA THR A 80 -20.41 -16.51 15.25
C THR A 80 -19.89 -16.24 16.66
N PRO A 81 -19.99 -17.19 17.60
CA PRO A 81 -19.40 -17.05 18.93
C PRO A 81 -17.90 -16.71 18.88
N GLN A 82 -17.18 -17.24 17.89
CA GLN A 82 -15.77 -16.93 17.68
C GLN A 82 -15.57 -15.49 17.19
N GLY A 83 -16.34 -15.03 16.20
CA GLY A 83 -16.27 -13.65 15.71
C GLY A 83 -16.61 -12.63 16.80
N MET A 84 -17.60 -12.94 17.63
CA MET A 84 -17.95 -12.14 18.80
C MET A 84 -16.83 -12.12 19.85
N ALA A 85 -16.17 -13.25 20.11
CA ALA A 85 -15.03 -13.32 21.03
C ALA A 85 -13.83 -12.51 20.51
N ASP A 86 -13.50 -12.66 19.22
CA ASP A 86 -12.41 -11.95 18.54
C ASP A 86 -12.67 -10.44 18.53
N GLY A 87 -13.91 -10.03 18.22
CA GLY A 87 -14.36 -8.64 18.29
C GLY A 87 -14.28 -8.05 19.70
N ASN A 88 -14.64 -8.82 20.73
CA ASN A 88 -14.47 -8.40 22.13
C ASN A 88 -12.99 -8.23 22.52
N GLY A 89 -12.09 -9.04 21.97
CA GLY A 89 -10.65 -8.88 22.14
C GLY A 89 -10.15 -7.55 21.56
N VAL A 90 -10.56 -7.24 20.33
CA VAL A 90 -10.27 -5.96 19.66
C VAL A 90 -10.83 -4.78 20.45
N LEU A 91 -12.08 -4.86 20.90
CA LEU A 91 -12.69 -3.80 21.73
C LEU A 91 -11.90 -3.56 23.03
N GLY A 92 -11.38 -4.63 23.64
CA GLY A 92 -10.52 -4.55 24.81
C GLY A 92 -9.24 -3.76 24.53
N GLN A 93 -8.61 -3.99 23.36
CA GLN A 93 -7.41 -3.25 22.96
C GLN A 93 -7.73 -1.80 22.58
N LEU A 94 -8.74 -1.58 21.72
CA LEU A 94 -9.08 -0.24 21.22
C LEU A 94 -9.61 0.68 22.33
N PHE A 95 -10.62 0.23 23.07
CA PHE A 95 -11.26 1.03 24.10
C PHE A 95 -10.57 0.93 25.45
N GLY A 96 -9.74 -0.10 25.68
CA GLY A 96 -9.01 -0.35 26.93
C GLY A 96 -9.83 -1.10 27.97
N SER A 97 -11.16 -0.95 27.96
CA SER A 97 -12.04 -1.64 28.91
C SER A 97 -13.42 -1.98 28.34
N LYS A 98 -14.04 -3.01 28.90
CA LYS A 98 -15.41 -3.42 28.55
C LYS A 98 -16.42 -2.37 29.02
N GLU A 99 -16.10 -1.67 30.10
CA GLU A 99 -16.89 -0.57 30.68
C GLU A 99 -16.98 0.59 29.69
N MET A 100 -15.86 0.96 29.06
CA MET A 100 -15.85 1.99 28.01
C MET A 100 -16.71 1.58 26.81
N SER A 101 -16.59 0.32 26.38
CA SER A 101 -17.43 -0.22 25.29
C SER A 101 -18.92 -0.13 25.62
N ARG A 102 -19.31 -0.48 26.87
CA ARG A 102 -20.70 -0.37 27.34
C ARG A 102 -21.18 1.08 27.44
N ALA A 103 -20.32 2.01 27.85
CA ALA A 103 -20.64 3.44 27.93
C ALA A 103 -20.91 4.02 26.54
N ILE A 104 -20.09 3.66 25.54
CA ILE A 104 -20.29 4.05 24.13
C ILE A 104 -21.62 3.49 23.62
N ALA A 105 -21.95 2.23 23.93
CA ALA A 105 -23.24 1.64 23.57
C ALA A 105 -24.42 2.39 24.20
N ALA A 106 -24.32 2.80 25.48
CA ALA A 106 -25.36 3.55 26.17
C ALA A 106 -25.58 4.93 25.53
N GLN A 107 -24.48 5.63 25.21
CA GLN A 107 -24.54 6.94 24.57
C GLN A 107 -25.15 6.85 23.15
N ALA A 108 -24.74 5.86 22.35
CA ALA A 108 -25.30 5.64 21.03
C ALA A 108 -26.79 5.30 21.09
N ALA A 109 -27.22 4.49 22.07
CA ALA A 109 -28.62 4.17 22.32
C ALA A 109 -29.48 5.39 22.61
N GLN A 110 -28.99 6.30 23.44
CA GLN A 110 -29.70 7.55 23.76
C GLN A 110 -29.83 8.47 22.54
N MET A 111 -28.83 8.50 21.67
CA MET A 111 -28.82 9.38 20.49
C MET A 111 -29.68 8.87 19.34
N THR A 112 -29.73 7.55 19.12
CA THR A 112 -30.42 6.96 17.96
C THR A 112 -31.79 6.39 18.30
N GLY A 113 -32.10 6.19 19.59
CA GLY A 113 -33.31 5.51 20.05
C GLY A 113 -33.27 3.98 19.86
N ILE A 114 -32.12 3.40 19.49
CA ILE A 114 -31.94 1.96 19.33
C ILE A 114 -31.53 1.35 20.69
N GLY A 115 -32.06 0.18 21.03
CA GLY A 115 -31.82 -0.44 22.34
C GLY A 115 -30.32 -0.69 22.64
N GLN A 116 -29.92 -0.44 23.89
CA GLN A 116 -28.53 -0.64 24.34
C GLN A 116 -28.03 -2.07 24.13
N GLU A 117 -28.90 -3.08 24.27
CA GLU A 117 -28.54 -4.48 24.04
C GLU A 117 -28.16 -4.76 22.58
N ILE A 118 -28.81 -4.09 21.62
CA ILE A 118 -28.45 -4.19 20.21
C ILE A 118 -27.05 -3.63 20.00
N TYR A 119 -26.75 -2.47 20.59
CA TYR A 119 -25.42 -1.87 20.51
C TYR A 119 -24.31 -2.74 21.14
N LYS A 120 -24.60 -3.37 22.28
CA LYS A 120 -23.66 -4.29 22.93
C LYS A 120 -23.32 -5.49 22.05
N GLN A 121 -24.28 -5.97 21.25
CA GLN A 121 -24.06 -7.05 20.29
C GLN A 121 -23.41 -6.57 18.99
N MET A 122 -23.75 -5.36 18.54
CA MET A 122 -23.18 -4.75 17.34
C MET A 122 -21.71 -4.39 17.50
N LEU A 123 -21.30 -3.91 18.68
CA LEU A 123 -19.95 -3.40 18.92
C LEU A 123 -18.85 -4.42 18.58
N PRO A 124 -18.90 -5.69 19.06
CA PRO A 124 -17.90 -6.69 18.72
C PRO A 124 -17.88 -7.01 17.23
N VAL A 125 -19.05 -7.15 16.61
CA VAL A 125 -19.18 -7.42 15.17
C VAL A 125 -18.52 -6.30 14.37
N MET A 126 -18.89 -5.05 14.64
CA MET A 126 -18.32 -3.88 13.97
C MET A 126 -16.81 -3.80 14.19
N ALA A 127 -16.32 -4.06 15.40
CA ALA A 127 -14.88 -4.07 15.68
C ALA A 127 -14.15 -5.13 14.83
N SER A 128 -14.66 -6.37 14.78
CA SER A 128 -14.05 -7.45 13.99
C SER A 128 -14.07 -7.16 12.49
N THR A 129 -15.18 -6.63 11.97
CA THR A 129 -15.33 -6.27 10.55
C THR A 129 -14.43 -5.09 10.19
N LEU A 130 -14.38 -4.04 11.02
CA LEU A 130 -13.51 -2.88 10.80
C LEU A 130 -12.03 -3.29 10.83
N MET A 131 -11.63 -4.15 11.77
CA MET A 131 -10.27 -4.70 11.80
C MET A 131 -9.98 -5.55 10.59
N GLY A 132 -10.95 -6.33 10.08
CA GLY A 132 -10.79 -7.09 8.84
C GLY A 132 -10.65 -6.19 7.61
N GLY A 133 -11.36 -5.07 7.56
CA GLY A 133 -11.24 -4.08 6.50
C GLY A 133 -9.88 -3.38 6.52
N LEU A 134 -9.42 -3.00 7.71
CA LEU A 134 -8.09 -2.43 7.89
C LEU A 134 -7.00 -3.45 7.54
N PHE A 135 -7.15 -4.70 7.99
CA PHE A 135 -6.26 -5.79 7.59
C PHE A 135 -6.20 -5.88 6.09
N LYS A 136 -7.35 -5.99 5.41
CA LYS A 136 -7.44 -6.11 3.96
C LYS A 136 -6.87 -4.89 3.22
N GLN A 137 -6.99 -3.69 3.78
CA GLN A 137 -6.34 -2.51 3.21
C GLN A 137 -4.83 -2.60 3.37
N THR A 138 -4.34 -2.99 4.55
CA THR A 138 -2.90 -3.07 4.84
C THR A 138 -2.24 -4.24 4.11
N THR A 139 -2.90 -5.40 4.06
CA THR A 139 -2.43 -6.61 3.38
C THR A 139 -2.78 -6.66 1.92
N GLY A 140 -3.86 -6.04 1.45
CA GLY A 140 -4.10 -5.81 0.02
C GLY A 140 -3.07 -4.87 -0.61
N THR A 141 -2.39 -4.07 0.20
CA THR A 141 -1.18 -3.34 -0.21
C THR A 141 0.09 -4.21 -0.14
N ALA A 142 0.07 -5.34 0.56
CA ALA A 142 1.22 -6.22 0.81
C ALA A 142 1.17 -7.57 0.05
N SER A 143 -0.01 -8.01 -0.40
CA SER A 143 -0.24 -9.25 -1.14
C SER A 143 0.16 -9.12 -2.61
N ASP A 144 0.53 -7.91 -3.03
CA ASP A 144 1.16 -7.66 -4.32
C ASP A 144 2.30 -6.63 -4.17
N PRO A 145 3.46 -7.05 -3.67
CA PRO A 145 4.66 -6.20 -3.63
C PRO A 145 5.11 -5.75 -5.03
N PHE A 146 4.52 -6.33 -6.08
CA PHE A 146 4.85 -6.11 -7.48
C PHE A 146 3.75 -5.39 -8.29
N ALA A 147 2.47 -5.46 -7.93
CA ALA A 147 1.41 -4.81 -8.72
C ALA A 147 1.16 -3.31 -8.43
N ASN A 148 1.52 -2.81 -7.24
CA ASN A 148 1.20 -1.43 -6.84
C ASN A 148 2.42 -0.49 -6.73
N ASN A 149 3.57 -0.87 -7.28
CA ASN A 149 4.69 0.05 -7.37
C ASN A 149 4.50 0.95 -8.62
N PRO A 150 4.19 2.26 -8.48
CA PRO A 150 3.99 3.15 -9.63
C PRO A 150 5.24 3.25 -10.53
N MET A 151 6.41 2.95 -9.98
CA MET A 151 7.67 2.83 -10.73
C MET A 151 7.72 1.59 -11.63
N MET A 152 7.07 0.48 -11.27
CA MET A 152 7.02 -0.72 -12.11
C MET A 152 5.97 -0.58 -13.20
N ALA A 153 4.82 0.04 -12.93
CA ALA A 153 3.85 0.39 -13.99
C ALA A 153 4.50 1.29 -15.06
N MET A 154 5.32 2.26 -14.63
CA MET A 154 6.11 3.09 -15.53
C MET A 154 7.23 2.30 -16.21
N MET A 155 7.89 1.35 -15.53
CA MET A 155 8.90 0.49 -16.13
C MET A 155 8.30 -0.48 -17.16
N GLN A 156 7.08 -0.97 -16.94
CA GLN A 156 6.35 -1.83 -17.87
C GLN A 156 5.96 -1.05 -19.13
N GLN A 157 5.45 0.17 -18.95
CA GLN A 157 5.18 1.08 -20.06
C GLN A 157 6.46 1.48 -20.81
N TRP A 158 7.58 1.67 -20.10
CA TRP A 158 8.88 1.92 -20.71
C TRP A 158 9.44 0.67 -21.42
N MET A 159 9.25 -0.54 -20.88
CA MET A 159 9.69 -1.78 -21.52
C MET A 159 8.86 -2.13 -22.76
N GLU A 160 7.56 -1.84 -22.73
CA GLU A 160 6.65 -1.95 -23.88
C GLU A 160 6.94 -0.88 -24.94
N ALA A 161 7.24 0.35 -24.53
CA ALA A 161 7.61 1.44 -25.43
C ALA A 161 9.02 1.32 -26.02
N THR A 162 9.95 0.68 -25.30
CA THR A 162 11.33 0.39 -25.77
C THR A 162 11.42 -0.92 -26.56
N GLY A 163 10.32 -1.70 -26.63
CA GLY A 163 10.25 -2.93 -27.42
C GLY A 163 11.05 -4.10 -26.83
N LEU A 164 11.51 -4.00 -25.58
CA LEU A 164 12.23 -5.07 -24.87
C LEU A 164 11.29 -6.08 -24.18
N ALA A 165 9.99 -5.77 -24.08
CA ALA A 165 8.98 -6.73 -23.67
C ALA A 165 8.66 -7.70 -24.82
N LYS A 166 9.07 -8.96 -24.68
CA LYS A 166 8.60 -10.06 -25.53
C LYS A 166 7.10 -10.19 -25.34
N LYS A 167 6.31 -9.99 -26.41
CA LYS A 167 4.87 -10.29 -26.44
C LYS A 167 4.64 -11.67 -25.83
N PRO A 168 3.59 -11.88 -25.00
CA PRO A 168 3.24 -13.23 -24.59
C PRO A 168 3.01 -14.07 -25.84
N ASP A 169 3.78 -15.15 -25.96
CA ASP A 169 3.66 -16.12 -27.04
C ASP A 169 2.20 -16.61 -27.09
N PRO A 170 1.50 -16.52 -28.24
CA PRO A 170 0.17 -17.10 -28.37
C PRO A 170 0.26 -18.61 -28.14
N ALA A 171 -0.74 -19.14 -27.45
CA ALA A 171 -0.88 -20.56 -27.11
C ALA A 171 -0.64 -21.49 -28.32
N PRO A 172 -0.09 -22.70 -28.09
CA PRO A 172 0.35 -23.59 -29.17
C PRO A 172 -0.82 -23.99 -30.07
N THR A 173 -0.77 -23.58 -31.33
CA THR A 173 -1.52 -24.21 -32.42
C THR A 173 -0.98 -25.62 -32.63
N ALA A 174 -1.89 -26.60 -32.63
CA ALA A 174 -1.63 -28.03 -32.71
C ALA A 174 -1.08 -28.54 -34.07
N PHE A 175 -0.15 -27.81 -34.70
CA PHE A 175 0.37 -28.15 -36.03
C PHE A 175 1.91 -28.14 -36.16
N ASP A 176 2.68 -27.86 -35.10
CA ASP A 176 4.15 -27.92 -35.14
C ASP A 176 4.70 -29.10 -34.33
N ASN A 177 4.50 -30.31 -34.85
CA ASN A 177 5.12 -31.53 -34.31
C ASN A 177 6.58 -31.67 -34.82
N PRO A 178 7.57 -31.87 -33.94
CA PRO A 178 9.01 -31.97 -34.28
C PRO A 178 9.38 -33.14 -35.20
N PHE A 179 8.45 -34.08 -35.39
CA PHE A 179 8.57 -35.20 -36.32
C PHE A 179 8.55 -34.77 -37.81
N VAL A 180 7.83 -33.69 -38.15
CA VAL A 180 7.76 -33.17 -39.53
C VAL A 180 9.06 -32.46 -39.92
N GLN A 181 9.68 -31.78 -38.95
CA GLN A 181 10.94 -31.06 -39.11
C GLN A 181 12.13 -32.02 -39.30
N ALA A 182 12.13 -33.16 -38.62
CA ALA A 182 13.13 -34.21 -38.80
C ALA A 182 13.02 -34.89 -40.18
N MET A 183 11.81 -35.02 -40.74
CA MET A 183 11.59 -35.54 -42.09
C MET A 183 12.09 -34.58 -43.19
N GLN A 184 11.93 -33.27 -42.99
CA GLN A 184 12.45 -32.24 -43.90
C GLN A 184 13.98 -32.15 -43.91
N GLY A 185 14.63 -32.37 -42.77
CA GLY A 185 16.10 -32.42 -42.67
C GLY A 185 16.74 -33.64 -43.35
N PHE A 186 15.99 -34.74 -43.52
CA PHE A 186 16.51 -35.98 -44.10
C PHE A 186 16.52 -35.99 -45.65
N PHE A 187 15.71 -35.14 -46.31
CA PHE A 187 15.43 -35.29 -47.75
C PHE A 187 15.81 -34.10 -48.65
N GLY A 188 16.57 -33.10 -48.19
CA GLY A 188 16.80 -31.88 -48.98
C GLY A 188 18.19 -31.25 -48.88
N MET A 189 19.03 -31.57 -49.87
CA MET A 189 20.34 -31.02 -50.27
C MET A 189 20.82 -29.64 -49.76
N ALA A 190 22.08 -29.63 -49.26
CA ALA A 190 23.26 -28.81 -49.62
C ALA A 190 23.07 -27.31 -49.97
N LYS A 191 23.88 -26.33 -49.53
CA LYS A 191 25.36 -26.26 -49.42
C LYS A 191 25.76 -24.88 -48.77
N PRO A 192 27.05 -24.44 -48.75
CA PRO A 192 27.81 -24.04 -47.55
C PRO A 192 28.05 -22.53 -47.41
N GLU A 193 28.46 -22.06 -46.22
CA GLU A 193 29.15 -20.79 -45.91
C GLU A 193 29.08 -20.60 -44.38
N ASP A 194 29.99 -20.01 -43.62
CA ASP A 194 31.36 -19.57 -43.76
C ASP A 194 31.87 -19.41 -42.29
N LYS A 195 33.17 -19.33 -42.05
CA LYS A 195 33.73 -19.28 -40.68
C LYS A 195 33.17 -18.10 -39.86
N PRO A 196 32.85 -18.29 -38.55
CA PRO A 196 32.50 -17.17 -37.69
C PRO A 196 33.75 -16.33 -37.40
N LYS A 197 33.76 -15.08 -37.87
CA LYS A 197 34.53 -14.02 -37.19
C LYS A 197 33.73 -13.61 -35.95
N THR A 198 34.39 -13.66 -34.80
CA THR A 198 33.87 -13.15 -33.52
C THR A 198 33.35 -11.72 -33.69
N PRO A 199 32.13 -11.40 -33.22
CA PRO A 199 31.69 -10.02 -33.12
C PRO A 199 32.55 -9.31 -32.08
N ASP A 200 33.25 -8.26 -32.49
CA ASP A 200 33.90 -7.34 -31.57
C ASP A 200 32.80 -6.55 -30.83
N ILE A 201 32.51 -6.99 -29.61
CA ILE A 201 31.50 -6.45 -28.68
C ILE A 201 31.69 -4.94 -28.45
N PHE A 202 32.89 -4.42 -28.72
CA PHE A 202 33.24 -3.02 -28.54
C PHE A 202 32.72 -2.10 -29.66
N THR A 203 32.56 -2.59 -30.90
CA THR A 203 32.16 -1.75 -32.05
C THR A 203 30.67 -1.79 -32.36
N ASP A 204 29.95 -2.81 -31.90
CA ASP A 204 28.50 -2.96 -32.14
C ASP A 204 27.63 -2.57 -30.96
N ASN A 205 28.21 -2.01 -29.89
CA ASN A 205 27.42 -1.49 -28.77
C ASN A 205 26.72 -0.17 -29.20
N PRO A 206 25.38 -0.12 -29.23
CA PRO A 206 24.62 1.07 -29.65
C PRO A 206 24.93 2.32 -28.81
N PHE A 207 25.41 2.13 -27.58
CA PHE A 207 25.91 3.20 -26.73
C PHE A 207 27.18 3.87 -27.29
N PHE A 208 28.11 3.10 -27.87
CA PHE A 208 29.35 3.65 -28.44
C PHE A 208 29.08 4.39 -29.76
N LYS A 209 28.16 3.88 -30.59
CA LYS A 209 27.66 4.60 -31.78
C LYS A 209 26.97 5.92 -31.42
N ALA A 210 26.11 5.92 -30.41
CA ALA A 210 25.45 7.15 -29.93
C ALA A 210 26.46 8.16 -29.35
N PHE A 211 27.49 7.68 -28.64
CA PHE A 211 28.56 8.52 -28.10
C PHE A 211 29.46 9.11 -29.21
N GLN A 212 29.80 8.31 -30.23
CA GLN A 212 30.59 8.76 -31.37
C GLN A 212 29.84 9.75 -32.26
N GLU A 213 28.53 9.56 -32.43
CA GLU A 213 27.64 10.48 -33.15
C GLU A 213 27.46 11.80 -32.37
N MET A 214 27.40 11.75 -31.04
CA MET A 214 27.37 12.94 -30.18
C MET A 214 28.70 13.71 -30.20
N MET A 215 29.85 13.03 -30.22
CA MET A 215 31.16 13.68 -30.34
C MET A 215 31.39 14.31 -31.72
N GLN A 216 30.98 13.63 -32.81
CA GLN A 216 31.07 14.20 -34.15
C GLN A 216 30.15 15.40 -34.34
N ARG A 217 28.98 15.39 -33.71
CA ARG A 217 28.03 16.50 -33.72
C ARG A 217 28.43 17.64 -32.77
N GLY A 218 29.40 17.42 -31.89
CA GLY A 218 30.03 18.42 -31.03
C GLY A 218 31.26 19.11 -31.62
N ALA A 219 31.79 18.64 -32.75
CA ALA A 219 33.03 19.15 -33.36
C ALA A 219 32.81 20.05 -34.60
N SER A 220 31.61 20.62 -34.79
CA SER A 220 31.33 21.53 -35.91
C SER A 220 30.53 22.76 -35.47
N ALA A 221 31.28 23.87 -35.29
CA ALA A 221 30.86 25.27 -35.35
C ALA A 221 30.20 25.91 -34.09
N PRO A 222 30.39 27.25 -33.89
CA PRO A 222 30.76 27.82 -32.59
C PRO A 222 29.60 28.44 -31.79
N GLU A 223 29.82 28.45 -30.47
CA GLU A 223 29.43 29.43 -29.45
C GLU A 223 28.22 30.34 -29.75
N LYS A 224 27.07 30.04 -29.12
CA LYS A 224 26.16 31.06 -28.57
C LYS A 224 25.58 30.56 -27.25
N ALA A 225 25.77 31.38 -26.21
CA ALA A 225 25.20 31.19 -24.88
C ALA A 225 23.68 30.92 -24.96
N PRO A 226 23.13 29.90 -24.28
CA PRO A 226 21.70 29.71 -24.22
C PRO A 226 21.10 30.80 -23.33
N ALA A 227 20.14 31.52 -23.89
CA ALA A 227 19.35 32.53 -23.19
C ALA A 227 18.78 31.98 -21.87
N GLU A 228 18.94 32.78 -20.82
CA GLU A 228 18.30 32.59 -19.52
C GLU A 228 16.79 32.41 -19.70
N ASN A 229 16.30 31.19 -19.45
CA ASN A 229 14.89 30.97 -19.26
C ASN A 229 14.59 31.20 -17.76
N PRO A 230 13.93 32.31 -17.38
CA PRO A 230 13.69 32.65 -15.98
C PRO A 230 12.87 31.58 -15.26
N ALA A 231 12.02 30.85 -15.98
CA ALA A 231 11.29 29.70 -15.44
C ALA A 231 12.21 28.53 -15.07
N PHE A 232 13.26 28.29 -15.86
CA PHE A 232 14.25 27.25 -15.56
C PHE A 232 15.17 27.65 -14.40
N ARG A 233 15.54 28.94 -14.30
CA ARG A 233 16.27 29.43 -13.11
C ARG A 233 15.43 29.31 -11.85
N GLN A 234 14.18 29.79 -11.88
CA GLN A 234 13.29 29.74 -10.73
C GLN A 234 12.99 28.29 -10.31
N PHE A 235 12.86 27.38 -11.27
CA PHE A 235 12.75 25.94 -11.00
C PHE A 235 14.04 25.36 -10.43
N SER A 236 15.21 25.70 -10.97
CA SER A 236 16.50 25.22 -10.47
C SER A 236 16.82 25.76 -9.06
N GLU A 237 16.45 27.01 -8.77
CA GLU A 237 16.60 27.63 -7.45
C GLU A 237 15.63 27.01 -6.46
N MET A 238 14.37 26.77 -6.85
CA MET A 238 13.40 26.07 -6.00
C MET A 238 13.84 24.63 -5.70
N MET A 239 14.36 23.91 -6.70
CA MET A 239 14.88 22.55 -6.53
C MET A 239 16.13 22.51 -5.66
N ASN A 240 17.07 23.43 -5.85
CA ASN A 240 18.27 23.54 -5.00
C ASN A 240 17.90 23.94 -3.57
N THR A 241 16.96 24.88 -3.39
CA THR A 241 16.48 25.29 -2.06
C THR A 241 15.77 24.13 -1.36
N MET A 242 14.97 23.34 -2.07
CA MET A 242 14.32 22.16 -1.48
C MET A 242 15.33 21.06 -1.14
N PHE A 243 16.31 20.81 -2.01
CA PHE A 243 17.36 19.82 -1.76
C PHE A 243 18.24 20.22 -0.57
N ASP A 244 18.69 21.47 -0.53
CA ASP A 244 19.47 22.00 0.59
C ASP A 244 18.63 22.05 1.86
N SER A 245 17.34 22.39 1.81
CA SER A 245 16.46 22.35 2.99
C SER A 245 16.27 20.92 3.53
N GLY A 246 16.27 19.91 2.66
CA GLY A 246 16.21 18.50 3.08
C GLY A 246 17.51 18.06 3.75
N LEU A 247 18.64 18.50 3.21
CA LEU A 247 19.97 18.18 3.72
C LEU A 247 20.31 18.97 5.00
N GLU A 248 19.82 20.20 5.12
CA GLU A 248 19.89 21.01 6.33
C GLU A 248 18.92 20.50 7.40
N MET A 249 17.69 20.11 7.07
CA MET A 249 16.78 19.54 8.07
C MET A 249 17.36 18.24 8.65
N GLN A 250 18.04 17.43 7.84
CA GLN A 250 18.74 16.25 8.32
C GLN A 250 19.92 16.60 9.23
N LYS A 251 20.69 17.65 8.91
CA LYS A 251 21.79 18.14 9.76
C LYS A 251 21.29 18.80 11.05
N GLU A 252 20.20 19.55 11.00
CA GLU A 252 19.53 20.18 12.15
C GLU A 252 18.95 19.09 13.07
N TYR A 253 18.38 18.03 12.49
CA TYR A 253 17.91 16.87 13.24
C TYR A 253 19.06 16.13 13.90
N GLN A 254 20.15 15.89 13.18
CA GLN A 254 21.35 15.25 13.74
C GLN A 254 21.98 16.09 14.86
N LYS A 255 22.04 17.41 14.69
CA LYS A 255 22.58 18.35 15.69
C LYS A 255 21.68 18.51 16.91
N ASN A 256 20.35 18.48 16.74
CA ASN A 256 19.40 18.47 17.85
C ASN A 256 19.44 17.15 18.62
N ILE A 257 19.63 16.03 17.94
CA ILE A 257 19.84 14.72 18.57
C ILE A 257 21.17 14.73 19.35
N ASP A 258 22.26 15.22 18.76
CA ASP A 258 23.57 15.30 19.43
C ASP A 258 23.55 16.27 20.62
N ALA A 259 22.85 17.41 20.51
CA ALA A 259 22.66 18.36 21.62
C ALA A 259 21.80 17.77 22.75
N LEU A 260 20.80 16.94 22.42
CA LEU A 260 20.03 16.19 23.41
C LEU A 260 20.93 15.18 24.12
N PHE A 261 21.76 14.43 23.40
CA PHE A 261 22.72 13.49 23.99
C PHE A 261 23.78 14.19 24.86
N GLU A 262 24.33 15.33 24.43
CA GLU A 262 25.26 16.12 25.25
C GLU A 262 24.59 16.73 26.49
N SER A 263 23.37 17.25 26.36
CA SER A 263 22.62 17.79 27.51
C SER A 263 22.37 16.72 28.57
N TYR A 264 22.08 15.49 28.13
CA TYR A 264 21.85 14.35 29.01
C TYR A 264 23.16 13.86 29.64
N LYS A 265 24.26 13.81 28.86
CA LYS A 265 25.59 13.45 29.36
C LYS A 265 26.14 14.45 30.36
N LYS A 266 25.90 15.75 30.15
CA LYS A 266 26.31 16.84 31.08
C LYS A 266 25.49 16.84 32.37
N SER A 267 24.19 16.53 32.30
CA SER A 267 23.32 16.33 33.47
C SER A 267 23.71 15.09 34.30
N SER A 268 24.28 14.07 33.63
CA SER A 268 24.74 12.83 34.29
C SER A 268 26.14 12.93 34.90
N GLY A 269 26.88 14.02 34.67
CA GLY A 269 28.25 14.22 35.14
C GLY A 269 28.40 15.05 36.43
N ASP A 270 27.31 15.65 36.95
CA ASP A 270 27.34 16.52 38.14
C ASP A 270 26.84 15.81 39.41
N LYS A 271 26.91 14.47 39.42
CA LYS A 271 26.68 13.62 40.59
C LYS A 271 27.72 12.50 40.67
N VAL A 272 28.99 12.85 40.84
CA VAL A 272 29.99 12.09 41.62
C VAL A 272 30.93 13.08 42.29
#